data_AF-A0ABD0V175-F1
#
_entry.id   AF-A0ABD0V175-F1
#
_cell.length_a   1.000
_cell.length_b   1.000
_cell.length_c   1.000
_cell.angle_alpha   90.00
_cell.angle_beta   90.00
_cell.angle_gamma   90.00
#
_symmetry.space_group_name_H-M   'P 1'
#
loop_
_entity.id
_entity.type
_entity.pdbx_description
1 polymer ?
#
loop_
_entity_poly.entity_id
_entity_poly.type
_entity_poly.pdbx_seq_one_letter_code
_entity_poly.pdbx_strand_id
1 'polypeptide(L)'
;MKVEQVLHMVGGVGGNSYANNSKLQLLMLYGKQLRENKGADNVNLYAVGLPGSFYGRLFPTKTVHFFHSSYSLMWLSQVPQGLDEKSCAHLNKRNIYIADASSSIVYHLYLNQFKKDFSEFLRSRSKELIFGGKMVLSFLGRKNSPAIGDLFKLWSLLADALKSMISEGLVEEAKVNAFNLPIYAPLMEEVKSIIEMEGSFHVDEAQTFETNWDPFDDSTDNFVINSTLSGQNVAKYLRTVLEPLLICHFGGDIIEVLFSRYAQNITRHISKEKAKFVVLILALKLKV
;
A
#
# COMPACT_ATOMS: atom_id res chain seq x y z
N MET A 1 22.64 24.28 -21.56
CA MET A 1 21.53 23.43 -22.03
C MET A 1 20.51 23.34 -20.90
N LYS A 2 19.33 23.97 -21.05
CA LYS A 2 18.30 23.97 -20.00
C LYS A 2 17.75 22.55 -19.87
N VAL A 3 17.88 21.95 -18.69
CA VAL A 3 17.39 20.57 -18.38
C VAL A 3 15.91 20.41 -18.73
N GLU A 4 15.15 21.50 -18.65
CA GLU A 4 13.74 21.65 -19.02
C GLU A 4 13.43 21.28 -20.49
N GLN A 5 14.41 21.38 -21.39
CA GLN A 5 14.22 21.16 -22.83
C GLN A 5 14.61 19.74 -23.28
N VAL A 6 15.24 18.94 -22.42
CA VAL A 6 15.73 17.57 -22.75
C VAL A 6 14.76 16.48 -22.29
N LEU A 7 13.90 16.77 -21.30
CA LEU A 7 12.89 15.83 -20.80
C LEU A 7 11.54 16.04 -21.51
N HIS A 8 11.52 15.92 -22.83
CA HIS A 8 10.29 15.64 -23.57
C HIS A 8 10.18 14.12 -23.75
N MET A 9 9.66 13.43 -22.73
CA MET A 9 9.34 12.01 -22.85
C MET A 9 7.90 11.87 -23.35
N VAL A 10 7.77 11.72 -24.66
CA VAL A 10 6.55 11.26 -25.33
C VAL A 10 6.29 9.81 -24.88
N GLY A 11 5.18 9.54 -24.18
CA GLY A 11 4.64 8.17 -24.08
C GLY A 11 4.03 7.73 -22.74
N GLY A 12 4.09 8.51 -21.67
CA GLY A 12 3.35 8.19 -20.43
C GLY A 12 1.91 8.69 -20.48
N VAL A 13 0.98 7.94 -21.10
CA VAL A 13 -0.43 8.35 -21.18
C VAL A 13 -1.19 7.94 -19.91
N GLY A 14 -1.87 8.90 -19.29
CA GLY A 14 -2.82 8.72 -18.19
C GLY A 14 -2.67 9.77 -17.08
N GLY A 15 -3.79 10.37 -16.65
CA GLY A 15 -3.84 11.38 -15.58
C GLY A 15 -3.30 10.92 -14.21
N ASN A 16 -3.01 9.63 -14.07
CA ASN A 16 -2.49 8.98 -12.86
C ASN A 16 -1.01 8.55 -12.98
N SER A 17 -0.26 9.02 -13.99
CA SER A 17 1.18 8.75 -14.11
C SER A 17 1.98 9.42 -12.98
N TYR A 18 2.91 8.68 -12.38
CA TYR A 18 3.88 9.16 -11.38
C TYR A 18 4.69 10.38 -11.89
N ALA A 19 4.79 10.55 -13.21
CA ALA A 19 5.48 11.66 -13.86
C ALA A 19 4.73 13.00 -13.78
N ASN A 20 3.40 12.99 -13.56
CA ASN A 20 2.60 14.22 -13.55
C ASN A 20 2.41 14.82 -12.15
N ASN A 21 2.79 14.12 -11.07
CA ASN A 21 2.50 14.58 -9.72
C ASN A 21 3.74 15.15 -9.03
N SER A 22 3.98 16.45 -9.27
CA SER A 22 4.46 17.50 -8.35
C SER A 22 5.70 17.31 -7.43
N LYS A 23 6.14 16.11 -7.04
CA LYS A 23 7.21 15.92 -6.02
C LYS A 23 8.61 16.26 -6.52
N LEU A 24 8.95 15.95 -7.77
CA LEU A 24 10.27 16.32 -8.33
C LEU A 24 10.36 17.83 -8.52
N GLN A 25 9.27 18.46 -8.96
CA GLN A 25 9.16 19.92 -9.08
C GLN A 25 9.20 20.58 -7.69
N LEU A 26 8.49 20.04 -6.69
CA LEU A 26 8.53 20.50 -5.31
C LEU A 26 9.92 20.37 -4.69
N LEU A 27 10.65 19.28 -4.97
CA LEU A 27 12.05 19.09 -4.56
C LEU A 27 12.98 20.13 -5.18
N MET A 28 12.78 20.46 -6.46
CA MET A 28 13.52 21.53 -7.13
C MET A 28 13.20 22.91 -6.54
N LEU A 29 11.94 23.17 -6.21
CA LEU A 29 11.49 24.39 -5.53
C LEU A 29 12.05 24.49 -4.10
N TYR A 30 12.04 23.39 -3.35
CA TYR A 30 12.61 23.33 -2.00
C TYR A 30 14.12 23.49 -2.01
N GLY A 31 14.81 22.89 -2.97
CA GLY A 31 16.24 23.11 -3.20
C GLY A 31 16.55 24.57 -3.53
N LYS A 32 15.66 25.27 -4.25
CA LYS A 32 15.79 26.71 -4.51
C LYS A 32 15.61 27.53 -3.22
N GLN A 33 14.59 27.23 -2.43
CA GLN A 33 14.32 27.91 -1.16
C GLN A 33 15.44 27.71 -0.12
N LEU A 34 16.04 26.51 -0.05
CA LEU A 34 17.19 26.23 0.81
C LEU A 34 18.41 27.06 0.42
N ARG A 35 18.67 27.22 -0.89
CA ARG A 35 19.76 28.05 -1.41
C ARG A 35 19.55 29.54 -1.10
N GLU A 36 18.30 30.00 -1.14
CA GLU A 36 17.94 31.38 -0.83
C GLU A 36 18.06 31.69 0.68
N ASN A 37 17.78 30.72 1.55
CA ASN A 37 17.71 30.93 3.00
C ASN A 37 19.00 30.67 3.80
N LYS A 38 19.96 29.86 3.30
CA LYS A 38 21.09 29.37 4.14
C LYS A 38 22.48 29.92 3.82
N GLY A 39 22.69 30.69 2.75
CA GLY A 39 24.05 31.12 2.38
C GLY A 39 25.01 29.94 2.16
N ALA A 40 26.33 30.19 2.10
CA ALA A 40 27.34 29.30 1.51
C ALA A 40 27.59 27.91 2.17
N ASP A 41 26.91 27.53 3.26
CA ASP A 41 27.01 26.20 3.88
C ASP A 41 26.08 25.17 3.17
N ASN A 42 26.21 25.13 1.86
CA ASN A 42 25.25 24.54 0.95
C ASN A 42 25.49 23.02 0.81
N VAL A 43 24.68 22.20 1.48
CA VAL A 43 24.62 20.75 1.16
C VAL A 43 23.94 20.60 -0.19
N ASN A 44 24.71 20.22 -1.21
CA ASN A 44 24.16 19.97 -2.54
C ASN A 44 23.18 18.80 -2.52
N LEU A 45 21.89 19.09 -2.76
CA LEU A 45 20.84 18.08 -2.89
C LEU A 45 20.60 17.76 -4.38
N TYR A 46 20.78 16.50 -4.74
CA TYR A 46 20.47 15.99 -6.07
C TYR A 46 19.33 14.97 -5.96
N ALA A 47 18.23 15.21 -6.69
CA ALA A 47 17.08 14.31 -6.72
C ALA A 47 17.06 13.53 -8.03
N VAL A 48 16.86 12.22 -7.95
CA VAL A 48 16.76 11.32 -9.10
C VAL A 48 15.54 10.44 -8.93
N GLY A 49 14.75 10.27 -9.99
CA GLY A 49 13.70 9.27 -10.07
C GLY A 49 14.23 8.00 -10.72
N LEU A 50 14.01 6.85 -10.08
CA LEU A 50 14.41 5.55 -10.60
C LEU A 50 13.17 4.70 -10.89
N PRO A 51 12.90 4.34 -12.16
CA PRO A 51 11.82 3.43 -12.47
C PRO A 51 12.20 1.98 -12.13
N GLY A 52 11.23 1.21 -11.65
CA GLY A 52 11.41 -0.21 -11.37
C GLY A 52 10.64 -0.67 -10.13
N SER A 53 10.43 -1.98 -10.02
CA SER A 53 9.85 -2.57 -8.82
C SER A 53 10.90 -2.63 -7.71
N PHE A 54 10.52 -2.20 -6.50
CA PHE A 54 11.38 -2.34 -5.33
C PHE A 54 11.54 -3.79 -4.87
N TYR A 55 10.82 -4.75 -5.45
CA TYR A 55 11.10 -6.18 -5.20
C TYR A 55 12.40 -6.67 -5.85
N GLY A 56 12.89 -5.95 -6.86
CA GLY A 56 14.18 -6.22 -7.51
C GLY A 56 15.30 -5.27 -7.10
N ARG A 57 16.43 -5.37 -7.81
CA ARG A 57 17.56 -4.44 -7.71
C ARG A 57 17.24 -3.12 -8.41
N LEU A 58 17.48 -2.00 -7.73
CA LEU A 58 17.31 -0.63 -8.23
C LEU A 58 18.63 0.15 -8.22
N PHE A 59 19.59 -0.24 -7.38
CA PHE A 59 20.86 0.46 -7.21
C PHE A 59 22.05 -0.47 -7.45
N PRO A 60 23.23 0.07 -7.82
CA PRO A 60 24.47 -0.69 -7.77
C PRO A 60 24.79 -1.22 -6.37
N THR A 61 25.74 -2.14 -6.31
CA THR A 61 26.10 -2.80 -5.05
C THR A 61 26.85 -1.82 -4.14
N LYS A 62 26.47 -1.76 -2.85
CA LYS A 62 27.11 -0.90 -1.83
C LYS A 62 27.17 0.58 -2.22
N THR A 63 26.05 1.16 -2.63
CA THR A 63 25.96 2.60 -2.97
C THR A 63 24.95 3.37 -2.13
N VAL A 64 24.08 2.69 -1.38
CA VAL A 64 23.02 3.34 -0.61
C VAL A 64 23.37 3.36 0.88
N HIS A 65 23.27 4.52 1.50
CA HIS A 65 23.51 4.68 2.95
C HIS A 65 22.27 4.32 3.77
N PHE A 66 21.12 4.74 3.27
CA PHE A 66 19.86 4.66 4.00
C PHE A 66 18.70 4.42 3.05
N PHE A 67 17.85 3.46 3.38
CA PHE A 67 16.56 3.27 2.70
C PHE A 67 15.41 3.71 3.60
N HIS A 68 14.41 4.35 3.00
CA HIS A 68 13.14 4.63 3.63
C HIS A 68 12.01 4.13 2.73
N SER A 69 11.05 3.42 3.31
CA SER A 69 9.85 2.98 2.61
C SER A 69 8.65 3.11 3.54
N SER A 70 7.63 3.85 3.10
CA SER A 70 6.40 4.05 3.85
C SER A 70 5.20 3.69 2.99
N TYR A 71 4.26 2.93 3.55
CA TYR A 71 3.01 2.50 2.92
C TYR A 71 3.20 1.87 1.52
N SER A 72 4.25 1.08 1.35
CA SER A 72 4.57 0.40 0.09
C SER A 72 4.65 -1.11 0.21
N LEU A 73 5.23 -1.63 1.30
CA LEU A 73 5.53 -3.07 1.43
C LEU A 73 4.32 -3.96 1.71
N MET A 74 3.13 -3.38 1.94
CA MET A 74 1.88 -4.15 1.98
C MET A 74 1.36 -4.51 0.59
N TRP A 75 1.85 -3.87 -0.48
CA TRP A 75 1.48 -4.18 -1.87
C TRP A 75 2.26 -5.37 -2.38
N LEU A 76 1.61 -6.45 -2.72
CA LEU A 76 2.25 -7.63 -3.30
C LEU A 76 2.75 -7.33 -4.72
N SER A 77 3.79 -8.05 -5.16
CA SER A 77 4.31 -7.95 -6.53
C SER A 77 3.29 -8.40 -7.57
N GLN A 78 2.35 -9.26 -7.16
CA GLN A 78 1.27 -9.78 -7.97
C GLN A 78 0.14 -10.32 -7.07
N VAL A 79 -1.02 -10.60 -7.66
CA VAL A 79 -2.05 -11.43 -7.01
C VAL A 79 -1.44 -12.81 -6.73
N PRO A 80 -1.67 -13.41 -5.54
CA PRO A 80 -1.11 -14.71 -5.20
C PRO A 80 -1.39 -15.77 -6.28
N GLN A 81 -0.33 -16.49 -6.68
CA GLN A 81 -0.45 -17.61 -7.62
C GLN A 81 -1.42 -18.65 -7.04
N GLY A 82 -2.37 -19.12 -7.86
CA GLY A 82 -3.45 -20.00 -7.42
C GLY A 82 -4.77 -19.29 -7.11
N LEU A 83 -4.84 -17.95 -7.05
CA LEU A 83 -6.10 -17.19 -7.05
C LEU A 83 -6.47 -16.64 -8.43
N ASP A 84 -5.48 -16.45 -9.30
CA ASP A 84 -5.63 -15.94 -10.67
C ASP A 84 -6.02 -17.06 -11.67
N GLU A 85 -5.98 -18.32 -11.24
CA GLU A 85 -6.37 -19.44 -12.10
C GLU A 85 -7.90 -19.53 -12.19
N LYS A 86 -8.44 -19.64 -13.41
CA LYS A 86 -9.89 -19.78 -13.65
C LYS A 86 -10.52 -20.95 -12.88
N SER A 87 -9.74 -22.01 -12.63
CA SER A 87 -10.11 -23.17 -11.82
C SER A 87 -10.33 -22.82 -10.34
N CYS A 88 -9.71 -21.76 -9.84
CA CYS A 88 -9.64 -21.40 -8.42
C CYS A 88 -10.47 -20.17 -8.05
N ALA A 89 -11.20 -19.56 -8.99
CA ALA A 89 -12.12 -18.44 -8.73
C ALA A 89 -13.20 -18.76 -7.67
N HIS A 90 -13.48 -20.04 -7.42
CA HIS A 90 -14.37 -20.50 -6.37
C HIS A 90 -13.81 -20.30 -4.95
N LEU A 91 -12.48 -20.18 -4.80
CA LEU A 91 -11.80 -20.09 -3.50
C LEU A 91 -12.06 -18.77 -2.77
N ASN A 92 -12.31 -17.68 -3.50
CA ASN A 92 -12.60 -16.36 -2.93
C ASN A 92 -13.94 -15.78 -3.44
N LYS A 93 -14.93 -16.65 -3.64
CA LYS A 93 -16.22 -16.29 -4.25
C LYS A 93 -16.87 -15.11 -3.51
N ARG A 94 -17.32 -14.10 -4.28
CA ARG A 94 -17.98 -12.86 -3.81
C ARG A 94 -17.17 -12.02 -2.81
N ASN A 95 -15.88 -12.27 -2.71
CA ASN A 95 -14.93 -11.49 -1.94
C ASN A 95 -13.82 -11.00 -2.86
N ILE A 96 -13.15 -9.92 -2.43
CA ILE A 96 -12.05 -9.31 -3.19
C ILE A 96 -10.72 -9.35 -2.43
N TYR A 97 -10.75 -9.89 -1.22
CA TYR A 97 -9.64 -10.04 -0.30
C TYR A 97 -9.89 -11.27 0.58
N ILE A 98 -8.98 -11.57 1.52
CA ILE A 98 -9.09 -12.71 2.46
C ILE A 98 -10.41 -12.60 3.22
N ALA A 99 -11.31 -13.57 3.02
CA ALA A 99 -12.68 -13.57 3.59
C ALA A 99 -12.78 -14.22 4.98
N ASP A 100 -11.99 -15.27 5.20
CA ASP A 100 -11.86 -15.99 6.47
C ASP A 100 -10.43 -16.50 6.59
N ALA A 101 -9.77 -16.12 7.67
CA ALA A 101 -8.36 -16.37 7.94
C ALA A 101 -8.10 -17.65 8.71
N SER A 102 -9.14 -18.21 9.34
CA SER A 102 -8.93 -19.25 10.34
C SER A 102 -8.61 -20.63 9.74
N SER A 103 -8.84 -20.82 8.42
CA SER A 103 -8.54 -22.09 7.73
C SER A 103 -8.52 -22.01 6.19
N SER A 104 -8.46 -20.81 5.57
CA SER A 104 -8.59 -20.74 4.11
C SER A 104 -7.24 -20.89 3.40
N ILE A 105 -7.22 -21.73 2.36
CA ILE A 105 -6.18 -21.78 1.33
C ILE A 105 -5.79 -20.36 0.85
N VAL A 106 -6.76 -19.45 0.75
CA VAL A 106 -6.59 -18.06 0.34
C VAL A 106 -5.58 -17.34 1.24
N TYR A 107 -5.75 -17.43 2.56
CA TYR A 107 -4.81 -16.82 3.50
C TYR A 107 -3.36 -17.29 3.28
N HIS A 108 -3.16 -18.59 3.14
CA HIS A 108 -1.83 -19.15 2.92
C HIS A 108 -1.21 -18.70 1.60
N LEU A 109 -2.00 -18.56 0.53
CA LEU A 109 -1.52 -18.02 -0.74
C LEU A 109 -1.02 -16.57 -0.58
N TYR A 110 -1.80 -15.71 0.08
CA TYR A 110 -1.38 -14.34 0.38
C TYR A 110 -0.12 -14.27 1.25
N LEU A 111 -0.05 -15.06 2.33
CA LEU A 111 1.12 -15.09 3.20
C LEU A 111 2.36 -15.59 2.46
N ASN A 112 2.23 -16.61 1.62
CA ASN A 112 3.35 -17.14 0.84
C ASN A 112 3.85 -16.13 -0.18
N GLN A 113 2.95 -15.43 -0.86
CA GLN A 113 3.30 -14.35 -1.78
C GLN A 113 4.02 -13.21 -1.05
N PHE A 114 3.49 -12.77 0.09
CA PHE A 114 4.15 -11.75 0.93
C PHE A 114 5.54 -12.18 1.40
N LYS A 115 5.70 -13.42 1.87
CA LYS A 115 7.00 -13.97 2.29
C LYS A 115 8.03 -13.89 1.15
N LYS A 116 7.64 -14.35 -0.05
CA LYS A 116 8.50 -14.30 -1.23
C LYS A 116 8.91 -12.86 -1.55
N ASP A 117 7.92 -11.98 -1.69
CA ASP A 117 8.13 -10.59 -2.08
C ASP A 117 9.00 -9.84 -1.06
N PHE A 118 8.69 -9.99 0.23
CA PHE A 118 9.44 -9.31 1.28
C PHE A 118 10.88 -9.84 1.41
N SER A 119 11.11 -11.15 1.25
CA SER A 119 12.46 -11.72 1.18
C SER A 119 13.25 -11.22 -0.04
N GLU A 120 12.62 -11.10 -1.21
CA GLU A 120 13.27 -10.54 -2.41
C GLU A 120 13.63 -9.06 -2.24
N PHE A 121 12.74 -8.28 -1.62
CA PHE A 121 13.02 -6.90 -1.22
C PHE A 121 14.25 -6.84 -0.31
N LEU A 122 14.27 -7.59 0.80
CA LEU A 122 15.38 -7.60 1.76
C LEU A 122 16.70 -7.98 1.07
N ARG A 123 16.71 -9.06 0.28
CA ARG A 123 17.90 -9.52 -0.46
C ARG A 123 18.40 -8.49 -1.47
N SER A 124 17.50 -7.75 -2.09
CA SER A 124 17.86 -6.68 -3.02
C SER A 124 18.48 -5.49 -2.28
N ARG A 125 17.84 -5.05 -1.18
CA ARG A 125 18.34 -3.94 -0.36
C ARG A 125 19.66 -4.25 0.32
N SER A 126 19.88 -5.48 0.78
CA SER A 126 21.12 -5.87 1.45
C SER A 126 22.34 -5.77 0.53
N LYS A 127 22.18 -6.08 -0.76
CA LYS A 127 23.23 -5.91 -1.77
C LYS A 127 23.52 -4.44 -2.08
N GLU A 128 22.52 -3.58 -1.97
CA GLU A 128 22.61 -2.16 -2.36
C GLU A 128 23.15 -1.27 -1.24
N LEU A 129 22.90 -1.65 0.01
CA LEU A 129 23.39 -0.92 1.17
C LEU A 129 24.91 -1.02 1.30
N ILE A 130 25.52 0.08 1.73
CA ILE A 130 26.90 0.07 2.21
C ILE A 130 27.01 -0.67 3.54
N PHE A 131 28.26 -0.94 3.95
CA PHE A 131 28.55 -1.44 5.29
C PHE A 131 27.98 -0.50 6.37
N GLY A 132 27.28 -1.06 7.35
CA GLY A 132 26.62 -0.28 8.41
C GLY A 132 25.38 0.50 7.95
N GLY A 133 24.94 0.33 6.70
CA GLY A 133 23.73 0.94 6.16
C GLY A 133 22.47 0.51 6.91
N LYS A 134 21.47 1.39 6.88
CA LYS A 134 20.22 1.22 7.65
C LYS A 134 18.99 1.37 6.78
N MET A 135 17.86 0.87 7.26
CA MET A 135 16.57 1.09 6.64
C MET A 135 15.49 1.41 7.68
N VAL A 136 14.54 2.25 7.32
CA VAL A 136 13.30 2.44 8.07
C VAL A 136 12.12 2.07 7.18
N LEU A 137 11.28 1.16 7.66
CA LEU A 137 10.13 0.63 6.95
C LEU A 137 8.87 0.93 7.75
N SER A 138 7.82 1.45 7.09
CA SER A 138 6.48 1.55 7.66
C SER A 138 5.42 1.08 6.69
N PHE A 139 4.48 0.24 7.13
CA PHE A 139 3.41 -0.27 6.27
C PHE A 139 2.26 -0.83 7.10
N LEU A 140 1.10 -1.02 6.45
CA LEU A 140 -0.08 -1.58 7.09
C LEU A 140 0.20 -3.01 7.57
N GLY A 141 -0.20 -3.29 8.80
CA GLY A 141 -0.17 -4.62 9.39
C GLY A 141 -1.48 -4.93 10.11
N ARG A 142 -1.41 -5.89 11.02
CA ARG A 142 -2.53 -6.26 11.89
C ARG A 142 -2.04 -6.69 13.27
N LYS A 143 -2.91 -6.57 14.28
CA LYS A 143 -2.67 -7.06 15.65
C LYS A 143 -3.12 -8.52 15.82
N ASN A 144 -4.21 -8.89 15.16
CA ASN A 144 -4.91 -10.16 15.35
C ASN A 144 -4.95 -10.97 14.04
N SER A 145 -5.60 -12.14 14.09
CA SER A 145 -5.90 -12.97 12.92
C SER A 145 -6.53 -12.13 11.77
N PRO A 146 -6.20 -12.39 10.49
CA PRO A 146 -6.66 -11.60 9.36
C PRO A 146 -8.19 -11.51 9.20
N ALA A 147 -8.96 -12.38 9.86
CA ALA A 147 -10.44 -12.37 9.82
C ALA A 147 -11.09 -11.40 10.82
N ILE A 148 -10.33 -10.84 11.77
CA ILE A 148 -10.87 -10.12 12.93
C ILE A 148 -10.32 -8.68 12.98
N GLY A 149 -9.73 -8.18 11.89
CA GLY A 149 -9.07 -6.88 11.84
C GLY A 149 -9.85 -5.81 11.08
N ASP A 150 -9.67 -4.56 11.47
CA ASP A 150 -10.22 -3.39 10.79
C ASP A 150 -9.87 -3.37 9.29
N LEU A 151 -8.65 -3.76 8.89
CA LEU A 151 -8.30 -3.78 7.47
C LEU A 151 -9.14 -4.79 6.66
N PHE A 152 -9.48 -5.94 7.24
CA PHE A 152 -10.43 -6.86 6.63
C PHE A 152 -11.80 -6.19 6.48
N LYS A 153 -12.22 -5.47 7.51
CA LYS A 153 -13.50 -4.75 7.47
C LYS A 153 -13.51 -3.69 6.37
N LEU A 154 -12.40 -2.99 6.16
CA LEU A 154 -12.26 -1.99 5.11
C LEU A 154 -12.53 -2.56 3.71
N TRP A 155 -11.94 -3.71 3.38
CA TRP A 155 -12.09 -4.35 2.08
C TRP A 155 -13.43 -5.09 1.92
N SER A 156 -13.95 -5.69 3.01
CA SER A 156 -15.28 -6.31 2.97
C SER A 156 -16.40 -5.29 2.71
N LEU A 157 -16.29 -4.06 3.21
CA LEU A 157 -17.25 -2.98 2.92
C LEU A 157 -17.25 -2.59 1.41
N LEU A 158 -16.10 -2.71 0.74
CA LEU A 158 -15.99 -2.52 -0.71
C LEU A 158 -16.58 -3.73 -1.47
N ALA A 159 -16.31 -4.95 -0.99
CA ALA A 159 -16.93 -6.15 -1.52
C ALA A 159 -18.46 -6.12 -1.39
N ASP A 160 -19.00 -5.58 -0.28
CA ASP A 160 -20.44 -5.38 -0.06
C ASP A 160 -21.04 -4.41 -1.08
N ALA A 161 -20.32 -3.34 -1.41
CA ALA A 161 -20.73 -2.42 -2.46
C ALA A 161 -20.80 -3.14 -3.83
N LEU A 162 -19.77 -3.90 -4.19
CA LEU A 162 -19.77 -4.71 -5.42
C LEU A 162 -20.91 -5.76 -5.43
N LYS A 163 -21.17 -6.44 -4.32
CA LYS A 163 -22.29 -7.40 -4.18
C LYS A 163 -23.65 -6.73 -4.42
N SER A 164 -23.85 -5.52 -3.92
CA SER A 164 -25.10 -4.78 -4.19
C SER A 164 -25.24 -4.40 -5.67
N MET A 165 -24.13 -4.16 -6.37
CA MET A 165 -24.13 -3.86 -7.80
C MET A 165 -24.40 -5.10 -8.66
N ILE A 166 -23.98 -6.29 -8.19
CA ILE A 166 -24.38 -7.57 -8.79
C ILE A 166 -25.89 -7.76 -8.72
N SER A 167 -26.51 -7.51 -7.56
CA SER A 167 -27.98 -7.68 -7.43
C SER A 167 -28.80 -6.74 -8.32
N GLU A 168 -28.21 -5.64 -8.76
CA GLU A 168 -28.84 -4.67 -9.67
C GLU A 168 -28.45 -4.89 -11.14
N GLY A 169 -27.62 -5.89 -11.45
CA GLY A 169 -27.15 -6.17 -12.81
C GLY A 169 -26.13 -5.16 -13.35
N LEU A 170 -25.55 -4.30 -12.49
CA LEU A 170 -24.54 -3.30 -12.87
C LEU A 170 -23.14 -3.92 -13.03
N VAL A 171 -22.88 -5.05 -12.38
CA VAL A 171 -21.60 -5.77 -12.43
C VAL A 171 -21.86 -7.27 -12.53
N GLU A 172 -21.13 -7.94 -13.42
CA GLU A 172 -21.17 -9.40 -13.54
C GLU A 172 -20.52 -10.07 -12.31
N GLU A 173 -21.19 -11.07 -11.72
CA GLU A 173 -20.65 -11.84 -10.59
C GLU A 173 -19.30 -12.48 -10.92
N ALA A 174 -19.11 -12.93 -12.17
CA ALA A 174 -17.86 -13.50 -12.64
C ALA A 174 -16.67 -12.52 -12.55
N LYS A 175 -16.91 -11.23 -12.87
CA LYS A 175 -15.86 -10.20 -12.76
C LYS A 175 -15.48 -9.97 -11.30
N VAL A 176 -16.44 -9.96 -10.38
CA VAL A 176 -16.14 -9.82 -8.94
C VAL A 176 -15.37 -11.02 -8.42
N ASN A 177 -15.76 -12.24 -8.79
CA ASN A 177 -15.07 -13.46 -8.36
C ASN A 177 -13.63 -13.57 -8.88
N ALA A 178 -13.32 -12.91 -10.01
CA ALA A 178 -11.98 -12.87 -10.59
C ALA A 178 -11.10 -11.75 -9.99
N PHE A 179 -11.68 -10.81 -9.25
CA PHE A 179 -10.94 -9.65 -8.72
C PHE A 179 -10.39 -9.92 -7.33
N ASN A 180 -9.07 -9.86 -7.17
CA ASN A 180 -8.39 -10.00 -5.90
C ASN A 180 -7.40 -8.85 -5.68
N LEU A 181 -7.45 -8.22 -4.50
CA LEU A 181 -6.55 -7.12 -4.15
C LEU A 181 -5.14 -7.65 -3.86
N PRO A 182 -4.09 -7.17 -4.55
CA PRO A 182 -2.71 -7.59 -4.30
C PRO A 182 -2.14 -6.85 -3.06
N ILE A 183 -2.81 -6.96 -1.92
CA ILE A 183 -2.40 -6.34 -0.66
C ILE A 183 -2.32 -7.43 0.40
N TYR A 184 -1.34 -7.38 1.28
CA TYR A 184 -1.31 -8.21 2.48
C TYR A 184 -0.87 -7.39 3.69
N ALA A 185 -1.62 -7.49 4.78
CA ALA A 185 -1.25 -6.90 6.06
C ALA A 185 -0.72 -7.97 7.00
N PRO A 186 0.60 -8.02 7.21
CA PRO A 186 1.22 -9.05 8.04
C PRO A 186 1.07 -8.77 9.54
N LEU A 187 1.29 -9.81 10.33
CA LEU A 187 1.61 -9.67 11.75
C LEU A 187 3.06 -9.21 11.92
N MET A 188 3.36 -8.48 13.00
CA MET A 188 4.74 -8.13 13.34
C MET A 188 5.64 -9.37 13.44
N GLU A 189 5.12 -10.47 13.98
CA GLU A 189 5.87 -11.72 14.11
C GLU A 189 6.15 -12.39 12.76
N GLU A 190 5.23 -12.28 11.79
CA GLU A 190 5.49 -12.74 10.41
C GLU A 190 6.64 -11.93 9.79
N VAL A 191 6.63 -10.61 9.97
CA VAL A 191 7.68 -9.72 9.45
C VAL A 191 9.04 -10.04 10.07
N LYS A 192 9.12 -10.16 11.40
CA LYS A 192 10.36 -10.50 12.11
C LYS A 192 10.89 -11.87 11.69
N SER A 193 10.01 -12.86 11.61
CA SER A 193 10.39 -14.21 11.16
C SER A 193 10.99 -14.19 9.76
N ILE A 194 10.41 -13.43 8.82
CA ILE A 194 10.96 -13.33 7.46
C ILE A 194 12.34 -12.64 7.45
N ILE A 195 12.53 -11.58 8.25
CA ILE A 195 13.82 -10.88 8.37
C ILE A 195 14.88 -11.82 8.93
N GLU A 196 14.54 -12.60 9.95
CA GLU A 196 15.44 -13.58 10.55
C GLU A 196 15.80 -14.70 9.57
N MET A 197 14.81 -15.26 8.86
CA MET A 197 15.02 -16.31 7.86
C MET A 197 15.84 -15.83 6.65
N GLU A 198 15.64 -14.60 6.18
CA GLU A 198 16.44 -14.03 5.09
C GLU A 198 17.88 -13.75 5.54
N GLY A 199 18.03 -13.24 6.77
CA GLY A 199 19.30 -13.25 7.49
C GLY A 199 20.20 -12.03 7.29
N SER A 200 19.93 -11.13 6.34
CA SER A 200 20.83 -10.00 6.03
C SER A 200 20.76 -8.84 7.01
N PHE A 201 19.72 -8.75 7.85
CA PHE A 201 19.47 -7.58 8.70
C PHE A 201 19.29 -7.92 10.18
N HIS A 202 19.75 -7.04 11.05
CA HIS A 202 19.29 -6.94 12.44
C HIS A 202 18.08 -6.02 12.52
N VAL A 203 17.12 -6.37 13.37
CA VAL A 203 16.01 -5.49 13.75
C VAL A 203 16.49 -4.67 14.94
N ASP A 204 16.80 -3.40 14.71
CA ASP A 204 17.20 -2.46 15.78
C ASP A 204 15.97 -2.05 16.60
N GLU A 205 14.84 -1.80 15.91
CA GLU A 205 13.59 -1.38 16.55
C GLU A 205 12.39 -1.90 15.75
N ALA A 206 11.31 -2.25 16.47
CA ALA A 206 10.05 -2.66 15.89
C ALA A 206 8.90 -2.16 16.75
N GLN A 207 8.03 -1.34 16.17
CA GLN A 207 6.88 -0.74 16.85
C GLN A 207 5.60 -0.93 16.04
N THR A 208 4.48 -0.86 16.74
CA THR A 208 3.15 -0.88 16.16
C THR A 208 2.37 0.30 16.70
N PHE A 209 1.75 1.09 15.83
CA PHE A 209 0.85 2.16 16.24
C PHE A 209 -0.50 2.05 15.52
N GLU A 210 -1.50 2.69 16.09
CA GLU A 210 -2.82 2.79 15.51
C GLU A 210 -3.08 4.21 15.03
N THR A 211 -3.72 4.34 13.87
CA THR A 211 -4.16 5.64 13.33
C THR A 211 -5.61 5.50 12.85
N ASN A 212 -6.39 6.56 12.95
CA ASN A 212 -7.80 6.52 12.54
C ASN A 212 -7.90 6.33 11.02
N TRP A 213 -8.98 5.72 10.55
CA TRP A 213 -9.17 5.59 9.09
C TRP A 213 -9.28 6.95 8.40
N ASP A 214 -9.98 7.89 9.03
CA ASP A 214 -10.11 9.24 8.52
C ASP A 214 -8.83 10.04 8.81
N PRO A 215 -8.10 10.49 7.77
CA PRO A 215 -6.84 11.20 7.94
C PRO A 215 -7.02 12.60 8.56
N PHE A 216 -8.25 13.09 8.72
CA PHE A 216 -8.55 14.37 9.36
C PHE A 216 -9.10 14.21 10.78
N ASP A 217 -9.24 12.97 11.27
CA ASP A 217 -9.65 12.69 12.63
C ASP A 217 -8.42 12.34 13.48
N ASP A 218 -7.88 13.33 14.19
CA ASP A 218 -6.79 13.14 15.15
C ASP A 218 -7.30 12.87 16.58
N SER A 219 -8.62 12.70 16.78
CA SER A 219 -9.18 12.51 18.11
C SER A 219 -8.88 11.12 18.67
N THR A 220 -8.65 11.07 19.98
CA THR A 220 -8.48 9.82 20.74
C THR A 220 -9.81 9.22 21.20
N ASP A 221 -10.92 9.92 20.98
CA ASP A 221 -12.25 9.50 21.39
C ASP A 221 -12.72 8.28 20.61
N ASN A 222 -13.57 7.46 21.23
CA ASN A 222 -14.08 6.22 20.66
C ASN A 222 -15.27 6.41 19.71
N PHE A 223 -15.73 7.65 19.49
CA PHE A 223 -16.86 7.97 18.62
C PHE A 223 -16.46 8.95 17.52
N VAL A 224 -17.13 8.88 16.38
CA VAL A 224 -16.90 9.77 15.23
C VAL A 224 -17.95 10.87 15.23
N ILE A 225 -17.53 12.13 15.41
CA ILE A 225 -18.42 13.31 15.50
C ILE A 225 -19.27 13.47 14.24
N ASN A 226 -18.66 13.30 13.06
CA ASN A 226 -19.34 13.38 11.77
C ASN A 226 -18.99 12.16 10.90
N SER A 227 -19.67 11.04 11.17
CA SER A 227 -19.47 9.77 10.45
C SER A 227 -19.77 9.87 8.95
N THR A 228 -20.61 10.80 8.53
CA THR A 228 -20.87 11.05 7.10
C THR A 228 -19.65 11.64 6.42
N LEU A 229 -19.13 12.76 6.94
CA LEU A 229 -17.93 13.40 6.39
C LEU A 229 -16.73 12.45 6.47
N SER A 230 -16.59 11.75 7.59
CA SER A 230 -15.50 10.81 7.81
C SER A 230 -15.54 9.63 6.83
N GLY A 231 -16.71 9.04 6.59
CA GLY A 231 -16.87 7.99 5.59
C GLY A 231 -16.59 8.46 4.16
N GLN A 232 -16.94 9.70 3.84
CA GLN A 232 -16.60 10.32 2.56
C GLN A 232 -15.09 10.55 2.42
N ASN A 233 -14.42 11.06 3.45
CA ASN A 233 -12.97 11.24 3.46
C ASN A 233 -12.24 9.91 3.22
N VAL A 234 -12.67 8.86 3.92
CA VAL A 234 -12.09 7.52 3.81
C VAL A 234 -12.27 6.94 2.41
N ALA A 235 -13.51 6.95 1.89
CA ALA A 235 -13.79 6.46 0.54
C ALA A 235 -13.00 7.25 -0.52
N LYS A 236 -12.84 8.56 -0.36
CA LYS A 236 -12.13 9.43 -1.30
C LYS A 236 -10.65 9.10 -1.41
N TYR A 237 -9.91 8.96 -0.30
CA TYR A 237 -8.49 8.65 -0.43
C TYR A 237 -8.26 7.19 -0.87
N LEU A 238 -9.14 6.25 -0.48
CA LEU A 238 -9.06 4.87 -0.96
C LEU A 238 -9.40 4.74 -2.44
N ARG A 239 -10.28 5.61 -2.96
CA ARG A 239 -10.50 5.75 -4.40
C ARG A 239 -9.20 6.05 -5.12
N THR A 240 -8.46 7.07 -4.68
CA THR A 240 -7.16 7.42 -5.27
C THR A 240 -6.19 6.23 -5.32
N VAL A 241 -6.27 5.34 -4.33
CA VAL A 241 -5.41 4.15 -4.22
C VAL A 241 -5.88 3.01 -5.15
N LEU A 242 -7.18 2.74 -5.21
CA LEU A 242 -7.74 1.55 -5.87
C LEU A 242 -8.29 1.79 -7.27
N GLU A 243 -8.64 3.03 -7.61
CA GLU A 243 -9.29 3.39 -8.88
C GLU A 243 -8.53 2.87 -10.12
N PRO A 244 -7.18 2.94 -10.20
CA PRO A 244 -6.46 2.36 -11.33
C PRO A 244 -6.69 0.85 -11.51
N LEU A 245 -6.74 0.09 -10.41
CA LEU A 245 -6.98 -1.35 -10.43
C LEU A 245 -8.43 -1.66 -10.80
N LEU A 246 -9.37 -0.90 -10.24
CA LEU A 246 -10.79 -1.08 -10.47
C LEU A 246 -11.19 -0.74 -11.91
N ILE A 247 -10.67 0.37 -12.47
CA ILE A 247 -10.92 0.75 -13.87
C ILE A 247 -10.38 -0.31 -14.82
N CYS A 248 -9.16 -0.80 -14.57
CA CYS A 248 -8.54 -1.83 -15.41
C CYS A 248 -9.38 -3.10 -15.49
N HIS A 249 -10.02 -3.50 -14.37
CA HIS A 249 -10.76 -4.75 -14.28
C HIS A 249 -12.26 -4.63 -14.60
N PHE A 250 -12.92 -3.58 -14.10
CA PHE A 250 -14.37 -3.42 -14.20
C PHE A 250 -14.82 -2.36 -15.22
N GLY A 251 -13.92 -1.49 -15.67
CA GLY A 251 -14.25 -0.29 -16.46
C GLY A 251 -14.56 0.94 -15.60
N GLY A 252 -14.57 2.12 -16.24
CA GLY A 252 -14.76 3.41 -15.56
C GLY A 252 -16.20 3.70 -15.14
N ASP A 253 -17.18 3.10 -15.82
CA ASP A 253 -18.61 3.45 -15.68
C ASP A 253 -19.16 3.15 -14.28
N ILE A 254 -18.57 2.18 -13.58
CA ILE A 254 -19.05 1.74 -12.26
C ILE A 254 -18.43 2.54 -11.10
N ILE A 255 -17.36 3.30 -11.33
CA ILE A 255 -16.50 3.84 -10.27
C ILE A 255 -17.25 4.83 -9.38
N GLU A 256 -17.99 5.77 -9.95
CA GLU A 256 -18.74 6.77 -9.18
C GLU A 256 -19.78 6.10 -8.27
N VAL A 257 -20.54 5.16 -8.84
CA VAL A 257 -21.59 4.42 -8.10
C VAL A 257 -20.97 3.55 -7.01
N LEU A 258 -19.87 2.85 -7.33
CA LEU A 258 -19.14 1.99 -6.40
C LEU A 258 -18.64 2.79 -5.19
N PHE A 259 -17.97 3.92 -5.41
CA PHE A 259 -17.41 4.72 -4.31
C PHE A 259 -18.47 5.48 -3.52
N SER A 260 -19.60 5.83 -4.13
CA SER A 260 -20.76 6.36 -3.40
C SER A 260 -21.32 5.32 -2.41
N ARG A 261 -21.53 4.07 -2.86
CA ARG A 261 -21.98 2.97 -2.00
C ARG A 261 -20.95 2.61 -0.94
N TYR A 262 -19.67 2.63 -1.32
CA TYR A 262 -18.58 2.35 -0.39
C TYR A 262 -18.51 3.40 0.73
N ALA A 263 -18.64 4.69 0.41
CA ALA A 263 -18.72 5.76 1.40
C ALA A 263 -19.88 5.53 2.38
N GLN A 264 -21.08 5.16 1.88
CA GLN A 264 -22.22 4.83 2.74
C GLN A 264 -21.94 3.63 3.65
N ASN A 265 -21.31 2.58 3.12
CA ASN A 265 -20.94 1.39 3.88
C ASN A 265 -19.94 1.74 5.00
N ILE A 266 -18.92 2.57 4.71
CA ILE A 266 -17.97 3.07 5.70
C ILE A 266 -18.70 3.91 6.76
N THR A 267 -19.52 4.90 6.36
CA THR A 267 -20.28 5.75 7.29
C THR A 267 -21.09 4.92 8.28
N ARG A 268 -21.82 3.89 7.82
CA ARG A 268 -22.60 3.00 8.70
C ARG A 268 -21.73 2.15 9.64
N HIS A 269 -20.50 1.84 9.25
CA HIS A 269 -19.57 1.08 10.09
C HIS A 269 -18.97 1.99 11.16
N ILE A 270 -18.38 3.12 10.77
CA ILE A 270 -17.69 4.03 11.69
C ILE A 270 -18.64 4.76 12.65
N SER A 271 -19.94 4.83 12.34
CA SER A 271 -20.96 5.33 13.26
C SER A 271 -21.21 4.40 14.45
N LYS A 272 -20.83 3.13 14.35
CA LYS A 272 -21.01 2.13 15.42
C LYS A 272 -19.74 1.93 16.22
N GLU A 273 -18.61 1.93 15.54
CA GLU A 273 -17.30 1.65 16.12
C GLU A 273 -16.24 2.41 15.35
N LYS A 274 -15.35 3.09 16.07
CA LYS A 274 -14.23 3.80 15.46
C LYS A 274 -13.21 2.80 14.93
N ALA A 275 -12.95 2.87 13.62
CA ALA A 275 -12.03 1.94 12.96
C ALA A 275 -10.64 2.56 12.79
N LYS A 276 -9.60 1.74 13.00
CA LYS A 276 -8.20 2.16 12.96
C LYS A 276 -7.37 1.32 11.99
N PHE A 277 -6.31 1.89 11.47
CA PHE A 277 -5.23 1.16 10.83
C PHE A 277 -4.21 0.76 11.88
N VAL A 278 -3.71 -0.46 11.73
CA VAL A 278 -2.50 -0.89 12.42
C VAL A 278 -1.32 -0.66 11.49
N VAL A 279 -0.33 0.09 11.94
CA VAL A 279 0.87 0.39 11.17
C VAL A 279 2.07 -0.19 11.89
N LEU A 280 2.85 -0.99 11.17
CA LEU A 280 4.13 -1.51 11.64
C LEU A 280 5.23 -0.53 11.25
N ILE A 281 6.14 -0.24 12.17
CA ILE A 281 7.38 0.50 11.92
C ILE A 281 8.56 -0.39 12.31
N LEU A 282 9.54 -0.52 11.43
CA LEU A 282 10.77 -1.25 11.70
C LEU A 282 11.99 -0.41 11.33
N ALA A 283 12.98 -0.37 12.23
CA ALA A 283 14.32 0.10 11.94
C ALA A 283 15.26 -1.11 11.80
N LEU A 284 15.90 -1.23 10.64
CA LEU A 284 16.77 -2.35 10.30
C LEU A 284 18.20 -1.86 10.07
N LYS A 285 19.17 -2.69 10.45
CA LYS A 285 20.60 -2.46 10.21
C LYS A 285 21.20 -3.64 9.48
N LEU A 286 21.97 -3.37 8.42
CA LEU A 286 22.67 -4.41 7.66
C LEU A 286 23.66 -5.15 8.59
N LYS A 287 23.65 -6.49 8.56
CA LYS A 287 24.65 -7.30 9.27
C LYS A 287 26.03 -7.14 8.61
N VAL A 288 27.07 -7.28 9.43
CA VAL A 288 28.47 -7.25 9.02
C VAL A 288 28.84 -8.55 8.31
#